data_AF-A0A2V9HDI2-F1
#
_entry.id   AF-A0A2V9HDI2-F1
#
_cell.length_a   1.000
_cell.length_b   1.000
_cell.length_c   1.000
_cell.angle_alpha   90.00
_cell.angle_beta   90.00
_cell.angle_gamma   90.00
#
_symmetry.space_group_name_H-M   'P 1'
#
loop_
_entity.id
_entity.type
_entity.pdbx_description
1 polymer ?
#
loop_
_entity_poly.entity_id
_entity_poly.type
_entity_poly.pdbx_seq_one_letter_code
_entity_poly.pdbx_strand_id
1 'polypeptide(L)'
;MTRDWRTIFRFALLGLAIASVSFGISEADPTPGSSVAIWIGVATIILCLGSFLFVTNFDIEPQTTGFAIMWLIIGLINFAVYAVIGAAYVGLQKKRDGSVTN
;
A
#
# COMPACT_ATOMS: atom_id res chain seq x y z
N MET A 1 -18.17 -9.37 13.94
CA MET A 1 -16.85 -9.37 13.27
C MET A 1 -15.83 -10.01 14.21
N THR A 2 -15.18 -11.11 13.83
CA THR A 2 -14.21 -11.80 14.70
C THR A 2 -12.92 -10.97 14.86
N ARG A 3 -12.15 -11.20 15.93
CA ARG A 3 -10.87 -10.52 16.17
C ARG A 3 -9.91 -10.67 14.98
N ASP A 4 -9.90 -11.85 14.40
CA ASP A 4 -9.13 -12.21 13.20
C ASP A 4 -9.48 -11.34 11.99
N TRP A 5 -10.78 -11.25 11.68
CA TRP A 5 -11.26 -10.45 10.56
C TRP A 5 -10.97 -8.96 10.77
N ARG A 6 -11.03 -8.48 12.02
CA ARG A 6 -10.65 -7.11 12.38
C ARG A 6 -9.18 -6.84 12.11
N THR A 7 -8.29 -7.80 12.41
CA THR A 7 -6.86 -7.67 12.12
C THR A 7 -6.62 -7.62 10.61
N ILE A 8 -7.19 -8.55 9.84
CA ILE A 8 -7.06 -8.58 8.37
C ILE A 8 -7.52 -7.25 7.77
N PHE A 9 -8.69 -6.76 8.19
CA PHE A 9 -9.24 -5.50 7.69
C PHE A 9 -8.37 -4.28 8.05
N ARG A 10 -7.75 -4.27 9.24
CA ARG A 10 -6.81 -3.21 9.64
C ARG A 10 -5.56 -3.19 8.76
N PHE A 11 -5.01 -4.35 8.43
CA PHE A 11 -3.90 -4.42 7.47
C PHE A 11 -4.34 -3.93 6.09
N ALA A 12 -5.49 -4.38 5.60
CA ALA A 12 -6.01 -3.92 4.31
C ALA A 12 -6.17 -2.38 4.26
N LEU A 13 -6.77 -1.78 5.30
CA LEU A 13 -6.88 -0.33 5.43
C LEU A 13 -5.52 0.37 5.53
N LEU A 14 -4.53 -0.26 6.15
CA LEU A 14 -3.16 0.28 6.21
C LEU A 14 -2.56 0.36 4.80
N GLY A 15 -2.70 -0.69 3.98
CA GLY A 15 -2.24 -0.68 2.59
C GLY A 15 -2.88 0.44 1.76
N LEU A 16 -4.19 0.65 1.94
CA LEU A 16 -4.92 1.74 1.30
C LEU A 16 -4.44 3.11 1.79
N ALA A 17 -4.27 3.29 3.11
CA ALA A 17 -3.82 4.55 3.68
C ALA A 17 -2.43 4.96 3.20
N ILE A 18 -1.49 4.01 3.10
CA ILE A 18 -0.16 4.23 2.54
C ILE A 18 -0.25 4.75 1.10
N ALA A 19 -1.10 4.13 0.27
CA ALA A 19 -1.28 4.55 -1.11
C ALA A 19 -1.90 5.95 -1.19
N SER A 20 -2.92 6.24 -0.40
CA SER A 20 -3.56 7.56 -0.36
C SER A 20 -2.62 8.67 0.10
N VAL A 21 -1.76 8.40 1.10
CA VAL A 21 -0.74 9.37 1.55
C VAL A 21 0.28 9.62 0.45
N SER A 22 0.74 8.56 -0.22
CA SER A 22 1.71 8.69 -1.30
C SER A 22 1.14 9.46 -2.51
N PHE A 23 -0.13 9.21 -2.84
CA PHE A 23 -0.89 10.01 -3.81
C PHE A 23 -0.93 11.48 -3.41
N GLY A 24 -1.36 11.78 -2.18
CA GLY A 24 -1.48 13.17 -1.70
C GLY A 24 -0.16 13.92 -1.69
N ILE A 25 0.94 13.26 -1.33
CA ILE A 25 2.28 13.85 -1.39
C ILE A 25 2.68 14.14 -2.85
N SER A 26 2.41 13.21 -3.76
CA SER A 26 2.76 13.37 -5.18
C SER A 26 1.93 14.44 -5.87
N GLU A 27 0.68 14.65 -5.44
CA GLU A 27 -0.19 15.76 -5.91
C GLU A 27 0.25 17.12 -5.36
N ALA A 28 0.77 17.15 -4.13
CA ALA A 28 1.10 18.37 -3.40
C ALA A 28 2.47 18.96 -3.77
N ASP A 29 3.41 18.15 -4.24
CA ASP A 29 4.78 18.61 -4.53
C ASP A 29 5.14 18.52 -6.01
N PRO A 30 5.09 19.64 -6.76
CA PRO A 30 5.49 19.71 -8.15
C PRO A 30 7.00 19.99 -8.32
N THR A 31 7.85 19.74 -7.32
CA THR A 31 9.30 20.05 -7.42
C THR A 31 10.14 18.79 -7.73
N PRO A 32 10.23 18.36 -9.00
CA PRO A 32 11.08 17.25 -9.38
C PRO A 32 12.55 17.56 -9.07
N GLY A 33 13.23 16.62 -8.40
CA GLY A 33 14.67 16.68 -8.15
C GLY A 33 15.10 17.06 -6.73
N SER A 34 14.18 17.31 -5.80
CA SER A 34 14.53 17.45 -4.38
C SER A 34 14.91 16.09 -3.78
N SER A 35 15.85 16.06 -2.84
CA SER A 35 16.22 14.83 -2.12
C SER A 35 15.01 14.19 -1.43
N VAL A 36 14.07 15.01 -0.96
CA VAL A 36 12.83 14.58 -0.31
C VAL A 36 11.94 13.82 -1.29
N ALA A 37 11.74 14.34 -2.50
CA ALA A 37 10.96 13.67 -3.55
C ALA A 37 11.55 12.32 -3.95
N ILE A 38 12.88 12.20 -4.02
CA ILE A 38 13.57 10.93 -4.32
C ILE A 38 13.28 9.90 -3.23
N TRP A 39 13.43 10.27 -1.96
CA TRP A 39 13.18 9.36 -0.84
C TRP A 39 11.71 8.96 -0.72
N ILE A 40 10.79 9.88 -1.02
CA ILE A 40 9.35 9.56 -1.11
C ILE A 40 9.10 8.53 -2.22
N GLY A 41 9.67 8.74 -3.41
CA GLY A 41 9.54 7.78 -4.52
C GLY A 41 10.05 6.38 -4.16
N VAL A 42 11.21 6.30 -3.49
CA VAL A 42 11.74 5.01 -2.99
C VAL A 42 10.79 4.37 -1.97
N ALA A 43 10.29 5.15 -1.00
CA ALA A 43 9.35 4.65 0.00
C ALA A 43 8.04 4.14 -0.66
N THR A 44 7.52 4.86 -1.64
CA THR A 44 6.35 4.45 -2.42
C THR A 44 6.58 3.16 -3.17
N ILE A 45 7.74 2.98 -3.83
CA ILE A 45 8.05 1.74 -4.55
C ILE A 45 8.10 0.53 -3.60
N ILE A 46 8.64 0.71 -2.40
CA ILE A 46 8.76 -0.36 -1.40
C ILE A 46 7.42 -0.69 -0.75
N LEU A 47 6.64 0.34 -0.37
CA LEU A 47 5.42 0.18 0.42
C LEU A 47 4.17 -0.04 -0.46
N CYS A 48 4.22 0.38 -1.71
CA CYS A 48 3.14 0.22 -2.68
C CYS A 48 3.63 -0.68 -3.81
N LEU A 49 3.58 -2.01 -3.60
CA LEU A 49 4.03 -2.98 -4.61
C LEU A 49 3.28 -2.82 -5.95
N GLY A 50 2.03 -2.35 -5.91
CA GLY A 50 1.27 -2.00 -7.11
C GLY A 50 1.91 -0.90 -7.96
N SER A 51 2.74 -0.02 -7.38
CA SER A 51 3.43 1.06 -8.10
C SER A 51 4.46 0.54 -9.10
N PHE A 52 5.02 -0.65 -8.91
CA PHE A 52 5.94 -1.26 -9.88
C PHE A 52 5.30 -1.46 -11.26
N LEU A 53 3.98 -1.68 -11.31
CA LEU A 53 3.24 -1.84 -12.56
C LEU A 53 3.23 -0.55 -13.40
N PHE A 54 3.26 0.61 -12.74
CA PHE A 54 3.06 1.91 -13.37
C PHE A 54 4.34 2.70 -13.56
N VAL A 55 5.25 2.71 -12.57
CA VAL A 55 6.48 3.51 -12.57
C VAL A 55 7.43 3.18 -13.74
N THR A 56 7.35 1.97 -14.29
CA THR A 56 8.24 1.53 -15.39
C THR A 56 7.62 1.62 -16.78
N ASN A 57 6.28 1.75 -16.88
CA ASN A 57 5.56 1.58 -18.15
C ASN A 57 4.72 2.80 -18.55
N PHE A 58 4.41 3.71 -17.62
CA PHE A 58 3.48 4.81 -17.87
C PHE A 58 4.02 6.11 -17.30
N ASP A 59 4.25 7.07 -18.19
CA ASP A 59 4.53 8.46 -17.83
C ASP A 59 3.18 9.20 -17.71
N ILE A 60 2.69 9.32 -16.48
CA ILE A 60 1.42 9.97 -16.17
C ILE A 60 1.71 11.16 -15.28
N GLU A 61 1.38 12.34 -15.79
CA GLU A 61 1.66 13.60 -15.12
C GLU A 61 0.76 13.75 -13.87
N PRO A 62 1.32 14.21 -12.72
CA PRO A 62 0.53 14.58 -11.55
C PRO A 62 -0.53 15.63 -11.89
N GLN A 63 -1.55 15.76 -11.03
CA GLN A 63 -2.67 16.70 -11.18
C GLN A 63 -3.56 16.43 -12.39
N THR A 64 -3.49 15.21 -12.93
CA THR A 64 -4.36 14.74 -14.02
C THR A 64 -5.36 13.69 -13.53
N THR A 65 -6.49 13.57 -14.23
CA THR A 65 -7.44 12.49 -13.97
C THR A 65 -6.81 11.11 -14.15
N GLY A 66 -5.88 10.97 -15.09
CA GLY A 66 -5.13 9.72 -15.30
C GLY A 66 -4.32 9.32 -14.06
N PHE A 67 -3.67 10.29 -13.42
CA PHE A 67 -2.89 10.07 -12.20
C PHE A 67 -3.78 9.61 -11.03
N ALA A 68 -4.94 10.24 -10.85
CA ALA A 68 -5.91 9.82 -9.85
C ALA A 68 -6.42 8.40 -10.08
N ILE A 69 -6.73 8.02 -11.32
CA ILE A 69 -7.17 6.66 -11.67
C ILE A 69 -6.06 5.64 -11.41
N MET A 70 -4.82 5.95 -11.81
CA MET A 70 -3.66 5.11 -11.56
C MET A 70 -3.48 4.85 -10.06
N TRP A 71 -3.50 5.90 -9.24
CA TRP A 71 -3.33 5.79 -7.79
C TRP A 71 -4.49 5.06 -7.10
N LEU A 72 -5.71 5.19 -7.62
CA LEU A 72 -6.85 4.39 -7.16
C LEU A 72 -6.60 2.89 -7.39
N ILE A 73 -6.12 2.51 -8.57
CA ILE A 73 -5.77 1.12 -8.89
C ILE A 73 -4.65 0.62 -7.97
N ILE A 74 -3.60 1.42 -7.78
CA ILE A 74 -2.50 1.10 -6.85
C ILE A 74 -3.03 0.89 -5.44
N GLY A 75 -3.92 1.78 -4.95
CA GLY A 75 -4.53 1.67 -3.64
C GLY A 75 -5.37 0.42 -3.44
N LEU A 76 -6.14 0.00 -4.45
CA LEU A 76 -6.91 -1.24 -4.42
C LEU A 76 -6.01 -2.48 -4.40
N ILE A 77 -4.94 -2.49 -5.21
CA ILE A 77 -3.94 -3.56 -5.20
C ILE A 77 -3.27 -3.64 -3.82
N ASN A 78 -2.87 -2.50 -3.26
CA ASN A 78 -2.24 -2.46 -1.94
C ASN A 78 -3.18 -2.91 -0.82
N PHE A 79 -4.45 -2.54 -0.88
CA PHE A 79 -5.47 -3.04 0.03
C PHE A 79 -5.53 -4.57 0.00
N ALA A 80 -5.55 -5.18 -1.19
CA ALA A 80 -5.58 -6.64 -1.34
C ALA A 80 -4.28 -7.30 -0.84
N VAL A 81 -3.11 -6.77 -1.21
CA VAL A 81 -1.80 -7.29 -0.76
C VAL A 81 -1.69 -7.26 0.75
N TYR A 82 -2.04 -6.15 1.38
CA TYR A 82 -1.98 -6.05 2.83
C TYR A 82 -3.05 -6.90 3.52
N ALA A 83 -4.23 -7.10 2.92
CA ALA A 83 -5.21 -8.06 3.43
C ALA A 83 -4.62 -9.49 3.47
N VAL A 84 -3.89 -9.91 2.42
CA VAL A 84 -3.20 -11.20 2.37
C VAL A 84 -2.13 -11.30 3.45
N ILE A 85 -1.34 -10.25 3.68
CA ILE A 85 -0.34 -10.19 4.77
C ILE A 85 -1.04 -10.34 6.12
N GLY A 86 -2.14 -9.62 6.35
CA GLY A 86 -2.94 -9.73 7.58
C GLY A 86 -3.50 -11.13 7.79
N ALA A 87 -3.95 -11.80 6.73
CA ALA A 87 -4.45 -13.17 6.78
C ALA A 87 -3.34 -14.17 7.12
N ALA A 88 -2.17 -14.02 6.50
CA ALA A 88 -0.98 -14.81 6.80
C ALA A 88 -0.54 -14.63 8.26
N TYR A 89 -0.52 -13.39 8.76
CA TYR A 89 -0.19 -13.07 10.14
C TYR A 89 -1.14 -13.74 11.14
N VAL A 90 -2.45 -13.66 10.90
CA VAL A 90 -3.46 -14.35 11.73
C VAL A 90 -3.29 -15.87 11.66
N GLY A 91 -3.02 -16.42 10.49
CA GLY A 91 -2.76 -17.86 10.32
C GLY A 91 -1.54 -18.33 11.12
N LEU A 92 -0.46 -17.56 11.14
CA LEU A 92 0.73 -17.84 11.93
C LEU A 92 0.47 -17.74 13.44
N GLN A 93 -0.30 -16.74 13.89
CA GLN A 93 -0.70 -16.65 15.30
C GLN A 93 -1.46 -17.90 15.75
N LYS A 94 -2.45 -18.35 14.97
CA LYS A 94 -3.23 -19.55 15.31
C LYS A 94 -2.37 -20.81 15.43
N LYS A 95 -1.39 -20.98 14.53
CA LYS A 95 -0.44 -22.11 14.60
C LYS A 95 0.42 -22.06 15.87
N ARG A 96 0.90 -20.87 16.24
CA ARG A 96 1.70 -20.66 17.46
C ARG A 96 0.88 -20.92 18.73
N ASP A 97 -0.35 -20.43 18.79
CA ASP A 97 -1.17 -20.57 19.99
C ASP A 97 -1.58 -22.04 20.20
N GLY A 98 -1.81 -22.79 19.12
CA GLY A 98 -2.06 -24.25 19.19
C GLY A 98 -0.84 -25.10 19.55
N SER A 99 0.39 -24.63 19.29
CA SER A 99 1.60 -25.33 19.72
C SER A 99 1.95 -25.09 21.19
N VAL A 100 1.43 -24.03 21.82
CA VAL A 100 1.66 -23.72 23.24
C VAL A 100 0.72 -24.53 24.16
N THR A 101 -0.40 -25.01 23.64
CA THR A 101 -1.40 -25.78 24.39
C THR A 101 -1.25 -27.31 24.29
N ASN A 102 -0.26 -27.81 23.54
CA ASN A 102 0.10 -29.23 23.49
C ASN A 102 1.38 -29.47 24.30
#